data_AF-A0A660M939-F1
#
_entry.id   AF-A0A660M939-F1
#
_cell.length_a   1.000
_cell.length_b   1.000
_cell.length_c   1.000
_cell.angle_alpha   90.00
_cell.angle_beta   90.00
_cell.angle_gamma   90.00
#
_symmetry.space_group_name_H-M   'P 1'
#
loop_
_entity.id
_entity.type
_entity.pdbx_description
1 polymer ?
#
loop_
_entity_poly.entity_id
_entity_poly.type
_entity_poly.pdbx_seq_one_letter_code
_entity_poly.pdbx_strand_id
1 'polypeptide(L)'
;MSTYLLAFVVGDLQNKTAFTKSGVEVSVWATRAQKSELLDFPLNFAVRVLEFYEEYFGQKFPLSKCDHIALPDFSSGAMENWGLITYRETALLAGEKSSISSKKYVALVIAHELSHQWFGNLVTMKWWDELWLNESFATMMEYLATDVLEPEWKIWEEFAVNEAIVSLRR
;
A
#
# COMPACT_ATOMS: atom_id res chain seq x y z
N MET A 1 12.07 13.03 -8.25
CA MET A 1 10.75 12.84 -7.63
C MET A 1 9.99 14.15 -7.61
N SER A 2 8.66 14.10 -7.63
CA SER A 2 7.79 15.27 -7.51
C SER A 2 7.71 15.76 -6.06
N THR A 3 7.46 17.05 -5.84
CA THR A 3 7.49 17.67 -4.50
C THR A 3 6.43 17.11 -3.54
N TYR A 4 5.27 16.72 -4.06
CA TYR A 4 4.16 16.20 -3.25
C TYR A 4 4.46 14.82 -2.61
N LEU A 5 5.52 14.16 -3.06
CA LEU A 5 5.94 12.84 -2.56
C LEU A 5 6.99 12.92 -1.44
N LEU A 6 7.54 14.10 -1.14
CA LEU A 6 8.52 14.25 -0.08
C LEU A 6 7.85 14.03 1.30
N ALA A 7 8.44 13.17 2.13
CA ALA A 7 7.97 12.92 3.49
C ALA A 7 9.12 12.73 4.48
N PHE A 8 8.86 13.09 5.73
CA PHE A 8 9.67 12.77 6.90
C PHE A 8 8.72 12.61 8.10
N VAL A 9 9.04 11.68 8.99
CA VAL A 9 8.26 11.44 10.21
C VAL A 9 9.20 11.40 11.40
N VAL A 10 8.78 12.01 12.52
CA VAL A 10 9.51 12.04 13.78
C VAL A 10 8.53 11.71 14.91
N GLY A 11 8.90 10.78 15.78
CA GLY A 11 8.09 10.39 16.93
C GLY A 11 8.68 9.18 17.67
N ASP A 12 8.04 8.79 18.76
CA ASP A 12 8.38 7.55 19.47
C ASP A 12 7.71 6.34 18.78
N LEU A 13 8.50 5.69 17.93
CA LEU A 13 8.04 4.66 17.01
C LEU A 13 8.70 3.31 17.32
N GLN A 14 8.02 2.26 16.90
CA GLN A 14 8.52 0.88 16.83
C GLN A 14 8.27 0.34 15.41
N ASN A 15 9.03 -0.67 15.01
CA ASN A 15 8.86 -1.30 13.71
C ASN A 15 9.07 -2.82 13.74
N LYS A 16 8.69 -3.44 12.63
CA LYS A 16 9.19 -4.74 12.19
C LYS A 16 9.70 -4.62 10.77
N THR A 17 10.72 -5.40 10.44
CA THR A 17 11.44 -5.33 9.16
C THR A 17 11.58 -6.72 8.55
N ALA A 18 11.46 -6.79 7.23
CA ALA A 18 11.74 -7.94 6.40
C ALA A 18 12.44 -7.50 5.11
N PHE A 19 12.87 -8.46 4.29
CA PHE A 19 13.56 -8.18 3.03
C PHE A 19 12.85 -8.89 1.88
N THR A 20 12.75 -8.23 0.74
CA THR A 20 12.37 -8.89 -0.51
C THR A 20 13.50 -9.79 -1.03
N LYS A 21 13.17 -10.68 -1.96
CA LYS A 21 14.16 -11.46 -2.74
C LYS A 21 15.18 -10.58 -3.49
N SER A 22 14.79 -9.36 -3.88
CA SER A 22 15.65 -8.39 -4.54
C SER A 22 16.57 -7.62 -3.59
N GLY A 23 16.39 -7.80 -2.26
CA GLY A 23 17.21 -7.18 -1.22
C GLY A 23 16.69 -5.82 -0.73
N VAL A 24 15.46 -5.45 -1.06
CA VAL A 24 14.82 -4.22 -0.56
C VAL A 24 14.41 -4.45 0.89
N GLU A 25 14.79 -3.53 1.77
CA GLU A 25 14.35 -3.52 3.17
C GLU A 25 12.92 -2.98 3.25
N VAL A 26 11.97 -3.80 3.71
CA VAL A 26 10.57 -3.39 3.93
C VAL A 26 10.31 -3.33 5.42
N SER A 27 9.82 -2.19 5.91
CA SER A 27 9.50 -2.02 7.33
C SER A 27 8.10 -1.47 7.54
N VAL A 28 7.41 -1.97 8.57
CA VAL A 28 6.13 -1.42 9.03
C VAL A 28 6.33 -0.77 10.40
N TRP A 29 6.00 0.51 10.49
CA TRP A 29 6.17 1.38 11.64
C TRP A 29 4.83 1.76 12.25
N ALA A 30 4.81 1.89 13.57
CA ALA A 30 3.69 2.47 14.31
C ALA A 30 4.19 3.12 15.61
N THR A 31 3.31 3.86 16.27
CA THR A 31 3.58 4.38 17.62
C THR A 31 3.76 3.24 18.63
N ARG A 32 4.49 3.49 19.73
CA ARG A 32 4.63 2.49 20.82
C ARG A 32 3.33 2.14 21.53
N ALA A 33 2.27 2.92 21.34
CA ALA A 33 0.94 2.62 21.88
C ALA A 33 0.29 1.40 21.20
N GLN A 34 0.69 1.09 19.97
CA GLN A 34 0.16 -0.04 19.22
C GLN A 34 0.84 -1.35 19.62
N LYS A 35 0.11 -2.47 19.51
CA LYS A 35 0.70 -3.79 19.75
C LYS A 35 1.57 -4.19 18.57
N SER A 36 2.78 -4.64 18.85
CA SER A 36 3.75 -5.08 17.83
C SER A 36 3.22 -6.22 16.93
N GLU A 37 2.28 -7.04 17.42
CA GLU A 37 1.63 -8.11 16.64
C GLU A 37 0.75 -7.59 15.48
N LEU A 38 0.31 -6.33 15.53
CA LEU A 38 -0.48 -5.70 14.46
C LEU A 38 0.35 -5.32 13.23
N LEU A 39 1.68 -5.45 13.32
CA LEU A 39 2.63 -5.14 12.25
C LEU A 39 2.96 -6.37 11.38
N ASP A 40 2.62 -7.58 11.84
CA ASP A 40 3.04 -8.82 11.19
C ASP A 40 2.35 -9.06 9.85
N PHE A 41 1.02 -8.97 9.84
CA PHE A 41 0.24 -9.12 8.60
C PHE A 41 0.61 -8.07 7.54
N PRO A 42 0.59 -6.75 7.83
CA PRO A 42 0.93 -5.76 6.81
C PRO A 42 2.36 -5.91 6.31
N LEU A 43 3.32 -6.26 7.17
CA LEU A 43 4.71 -6.48 6.75
C LEU A 43 4.82 -7.65 5.78
N ASN A 44 4.20 -8.79 6.12
CA ASN A 44 4.22 -9.96 5.26
C ASN A 44 3.58 -9.67 3.90
N PHE A 45 2.44 -8.99 3.91
CA PHE A 45 1.71 -8.67 2.69
C PHE A 45 2.45 -7.65 1.82
N ALA A 46 2.99 -6.57 2.41
CA ALA A 46 3.76 -5.55 1.69
C ALA A 46 4.97 -6.12 0.96
N VAL A 47 5.72 -7.04 1.58
CA VAL A 47 6.84 -7.73 0.92
C VAL A 47 6.37 -8.49 -0.31
N ARG A 48 5.29 -9.28 -0.19
CA ARG A 48 4.74 -10.08 -1.28
C ARG A 48 4.22 -9.23 -2.44
N VAL A 49 3.55 -8.12 -2.12
CA VAL A 49 3.07 -7.15 -3.11
C VAL A 49 4.22 -6.48 -3.83
N LEU A 50 5.24 -6.03 -3.09
CA LEU A 50 6.39 -5.37 -3.70
C LEU A 50 7.13 -6.32 -4.66
N GLU A 51 7.34 -7.58 -4.26
CA GLU A 51 7.90 -8.61 -5.14
C GLU A 51 7.02 -8.88 -6.36
N PHE A 52 5.70 -8.96 -6.16
CA PHE A 52 4.75 -9.15 -7.26
C PHE A 52 4.84 -8.01 -8.27
N TYR A 53 4.87 -6.75 -7.84
CA TYR A 53 4.98 -5.60 -8.75
C TYR A 53 6.33 -5.49 -9.43
N GLU A 54 7.44 -5.85 -8.77
CA GLU A 54 8.74 -5.95 -9.44
C GLU A 54 8.71 -6.92 -10.61
N GLU A 55 8.08 -8.09 -10.43
CA GLU A 55 7.93 -9.10 -11.47
C GLU A 55 6.93 -8.66 -12.55
N TYR A 56 5.74 -8.21 -12.14
CA TYR A 56 4.64 -7.85 -13.03
C TYR A 56 4.97 -6.68 -13.94
N PHE A 57 5.63 -5.64 -13.42
CA PHE A 57 6.06 -4.49 -14.22
C PHE A 57 7.40 -4.72 -14.94
N GLY A 58 8.11 -5.81 -14.64
CA GLY A 58 9.43 -6.08 -15.20
C GLY A 58 10.49 -5.03 -14.84
N GLN A 59 10.27 -4.28 -13.76
CA GLN A 59 11.09 -3.17 -13.31
C GLN A 59 11.28 -3.25 -11.80
N LYS A 60 12.54 -3.34 -11.37
CA LYS A 60 12.87 -3.36 -9.93
C LYS A 60 12.44 -2.09 -9.23
N PHE A 61 12.10 -2.22 -7.95
CA PHE A 61 11.85 -1.09 -7.07
C PHE A 61 13.15 -0.26 -6.96
N PRO A 62 13.10 1.07 -7.20
CA PRO A 62 14.31 1.85 -7.44
C PRO A 62 15.04 2.29 -6.16
N LEU A 63 14.47 2.08 -4.98
CA LEU A 63 15.06 2.48 -3.69
C LEU A 63 15.52 1.25 -2.90
N SER A 64 16.46 1.43 -1.98
CA SER A 64 16.97 0.34 -1.12
C SER A 64 16.00 -0.08 -0.01
N LYS A 65 14.99 0.74 0.28
CA LYS A 65 14.03 0.51 1.36
C LYS A 65 12.63 1.03 1.03
N CYS A 66 11.62 0.41 1.61
CA CYS A 66 10.22 0.83 1.57
C CYS A 66 9.62 0.78 2.98
N ASP A 67 9.40 1.95 3.58
CA ASP A 67 8.76 2.05 4.88
C ASP A 67 7.26 2.28 4.72
N HIS A 68 6.47 1.62 5.56
CA HIS A 68 5.05 1.86 5.75
C HIS A 68 4.83 2.35 7.18
N ILE A 69 4.14 3.47 7.39
CA ILE A 69 3.94 4.02 8.73
C ILE A 69 2.48 4.32 9.04
N ALA A 70 1.99 3.74 10.13
CA ALA A 70 0.67 4.04 10.69
C ALA A 70 0.76 5.30 11.56
N LEU A 71 0.01 6.34 11.19
CA LEU A 71 -0.06 7.61 11.88
C LEU A 71 -1.39 7.75 12.64
N PRO A 72 -1.35 8.21 13.91
CA PRO A 72 -2.57 8.60 14.61
C PRO A 72 -3.18 9.83 13.94
N ASP A 73 -4.51 9.86 13.82
CA ASP A 73 -5.28 10.98 13.26
C ASP A 73 -4.84 11.46 11.86
N PHE A 74 -4.55 10.51 10.95
CA PHE A 74 -4.34 10.84 9.54
C PHE A 74 -5.67 11.11 8.83
N SER A 75 -5.81 12.31 8.26
CA SER A 75 -7.05 12.77 7.61
C SER A 75 -7.37 11.99 6.35
N SER A 76 -6.34 11.64 5.58
CA SER A 76 -6.43 10.77 4.41
C SER A 76 -6.46 9.29 4.82
N GLY A 77 -6.75 8.40 3.87
CA GLY A 77 -6.64 6.95 4.07
C GLY A 77 -5.17 6.53 4.14
N ALA A 78 -4.42 6.82 3.08
CA ALA A 78 -2.98 6.64 2.95
C ALA A 78 -2.40 7.67 1.95
N MET A 79 -1.08 7.69 1.78
CA MET A 79 -0.35 8.55 0.84
C MET A 79 0.98 7.90 0.44
N GLU A 80 1.27 7.88 -0.87
CA GLU A 80 2.26 7.01 -1.52
C GLU A 80 3.72 7.51 -1.44
N ASN A 81 4.04 8.39 -0.48
CA ASN A 81 5.31 9.10 -0.41
C ASN A 81 6.50 8.15 -0.65
N TRP A 82 7.38 8.49 -1.59
CA TRP A 82 8.27 7.51 -2.23
C TRP A 82 9.27 6.89 -1.23
N GLY A 83 9.04 5.61 -0.91
CA GLY A 83 9.81 4.86 0.07
C GLY A 83 9.45 5.12 1.54
N LEU A 84 8.48 5.97 1.87
CA LEU A 84 7.92 6.19 3.22
C LEU A 84 6.41 6.40 3.13
N ILE A 85 5.68 5.35 2.81
CA ILE A 85 4.23 5.39 2.62
C ILE A 85 3.55 5.64 3.97
N THR A 86 2.66 6.63 4.04
CA THR A 86 1.95 7.00 5.27
C THR A 86 0.51 6.51 5.24
N TYR A 87 0.01 6.04 6.38
CA TYR A 87 -1.30 5.44 6.51
C TYR A 87 -2.02 5.96 7.74
N ARG A 88 -3.34 6.01 7.69
CA ARG A 88 -4.16 5.93 8.91
C ARG A 88 -3.98 4.57 9.56
N GLU A 89 -3.99 4.50 10.89
CA GLU A 89 -3.86 3.24 11.64
C GLU A 89 -4.79 2.13 11.15
N THR A 90 -6.07 2.42 10.90
CA THR A 90 -7.06 1.43 10.42
C THR A 90 -6.80 0.94 9.00
N ALA A 91 -5.96 1.62 8.22
CA ALA A 91 -5.62 1.28 6.84
C ALA A 91 -4.31 0.49 6.73
N LEU A 92 -3.56 0.33 7.83
CA LEU A 92 -2.31 -0.44 7.85
C LEU A 92 -2.29 -1.54 8.92
N LEU A 93 -2.83 -1.29 10.11
CA LEU A 93 -2.67 -2.20 11.24
C LEU A 93 -3.70 -3.32 11.21
N ALA A 94 -3.22 -4.56 11.17
CA ALA A 94 -4.05 -5.75 11.29
C ALA A 94 -3.27 -6.90 11.93
N GLY A 95 -3.93 -7.65 12.82
CA GLY A 95 -3.36 -8.82 13.47
C GLY A 95 -4.20 -10.07 13.23
N GLU A 96 -3.81 -11.18 13.86
CA GLU A 96 -4.50 -12.47 13.73
C GLU A 96 -6.00 -12.36 14.04
N LYS A 97 -6.34 -11.62 15.10
CA LYS A 97 -7.71 -11.41 15.60
C LYS A 97 -8.51 -10.36 14.83
N SER A 98 -7.91 -9.66 13.86
CA SER A 98 -8.64 -8.72 13.01
C SER A 98 -9.65 -9.48 12.14
N SER A 99 -10.81 -8.86 11.87
CA SER A 99 -11.81 -9.45 10.98
C SER A 99 -11.23 -9.64 9.58
N ILE A 100 -11.84 -10.56 8.81
CA ILE A 100 -11.47 -10.76 7.42
C ILE A 100 -11.66 -9.48 6.59
N SER A 101 -12.72 -8.70 6.87
CA SER A 101 -12.98 -7.43 6.19
C SER A 101 -11.88 -6.41 6.46
N SER A 102 -11.38 -6.30 7.70
CA SER A 102 -10.27 -5.42 8.03
C SER A 102 -8.96 -5.86 7.36
N LYS A 103 -8.68 -7.17 7.31
CA LYS A 103 -7.49 -7.69 6.61
C LYS A 103 -7.54 -7.42 5.10
N LYS A 104 -8.71 -7.63 4.48
CA LYS A 104 -8.95 -7.29 3.06
C LYS A 104 -8.73 -5.81 2.79
N TYR A 105 -9.29 -4.94 3.62
CA TYR A 105 -9.11 -3.49 3.49
C TYR A 105 -7.64 -3.08 3.60
N VAL A 106 -6.93 -3.55 4.63
CA VAL A 106 -5.49 -3.28 4.80
C VAL A 106 -4.68 -3.79 3.59
N ALA A 107 -4.99 -5.00 3.10
CA ALA A 107 -4.31 -5.55 1.93
C ALA A 107 -4.51 -4.70 0.66
N LEU A 108 -5.75 -4.32 0.37
CA LEU A 108 -6.08 -3.45 -0.76
C LEU A 108 -5.32 -2.13 -0.69
N VAL A 109 -5.38 -1.42 0.45
CA VAL A 109 -4.67 -0.15 0.60
C VAL A 109 -3.15 -0.32 0.48
N ILE A 110 -2.56 -1.37 1.08
CA ILE A 110 -1.12 -1.65 0.89
C ILE A 110 -0.79 -1.84 -0.59
N ALA A 111 -1.61 -2.60 -1.32
CA ALA A 111 -1.41 -2.84 -2.74
C ALA A 111 -1.57 -1.56 -3.58
N HIS A 112 -2.55 -0.72 -3.28
CA HIS A 112 -2.77 0.58 -3.91
C HIS A 112 -1.53 1.46 -3.80
N GLU A 113 -1.07 1.70 -2.57
CA GLU A 113 0.07 2.59 -2.31
C GLU A 113 1.40 2.05 -2.86
N LEU A 114 1.57 0.72 -2.88
CA LEU A 114 2.75 0.10 -3.46
C LEU A 114 2.76 0.17 -4.99
N SER A 115 1.59 0.13 -5.64
CA SER A 115 1.51 0.29 -7.09
C SER A 115 1.98 1.68 -7.54
N HIS A 116 1.71 2.70 -6.72
CA HIS A 116 2.14 4.07 -6.99
C HIS A 116 3.66 4.24 -7.04
N GLN A 117 4.41 3.34 -6.41
CA GLN A 117 5.87 3.38 -6.45
C GLN A 117 6.42 3.27 -7.88
N TRP A 118 5.64 2.70 -8.81
CA TRP A 118 5.87 2.74 -10.25
C TRP A 118 5.01 3.81 -10.93
N PHE A 119 3.69 3.79 -10.72
CA PHE A 119 2.72 4.66 -11.40
C PHE A 119 2.23 5.78 -10.49
N GLY A 120 2.91 6.91 -10.57
CA GLY A 120 2.74 8.08 -9.70
C GLY A 120 4.10 8.60 -9.24
N ASN A 121 4.99 7.68 -8.84
CA ASN A 121 6.31 8.03 -8.32
C ASN A 121 7.41 7.94 -9.38
N LEU A 122 7.62 6.77 -9.98
CA LEU A 122 8.64 6.58 -11.03
C LEU A 122 8.22 7.26 -12.33
N VAL A 123 6.95 7.08 -12.72
CA VAL A 123 6.30 7.80 -13.81
C VAL A 123 5.16 8.61 -13.23
N THR A 124 5.31 9.94 -13.21
CA THR A 124 4.29 10.88 -12.71
C THR A 124 3.57 11.53 -13.90
N MET A 125 2.26 11.70 -13.80
CA MET A 125 1.50 12.52 -14.75
C MET A 125 2.05 13.94 -14.85
N LYS A 126 1.86 14.59 -16.01
CA LYS A 126 2.42 15.92 -16.22
C LYS A 126 1.67 17.00 -15.45
N TRP A 127 0.36 16.83 -15.32
CA TRP A 127 -0.52 17.78 -14.63
C TRP A 127 -1.73 17.08 -13.98
N TRP A 128 -2.39 17.78 -13.06
CA TRP A 128 -3.41 17.20 -12.17
C TRP A 128 -4.73 16.84 -12.87
N ASP A 129 -4.99 17.35 -14.06
CA ASP A 129 -6.11 16.91 -14.91
C ASP A 129 -5.94 15.46 -15.39
N GLU A 130 -4.71 14.93 -15.35
CA GLU A 130 -4.38 13.54 -15.67
C GLU A 130 -4.24 12.67 -14.41
N LEU A 131 -4.70 13.11 -13.23
CA LEU A 131 -4.57 12.38 -11.96
C LEU A 131 -5.13 10.95 -12.02
N TRP A 132 -6.11 10.70 -12.88
CA TRP A 132 -6.66 9.36 -13.11
C TRP A 132 -5.61 8.34 -13.56
N LEU A 133 -4.54 8.77 -14.26
CA LEU A 133 -3.43 7.90 -14.64
C LEU A 133 -2.69 7.31 -13.43
N ASN A 134 -2.68 8.04 -12.30
CA ASN A 134 -2.14 7.53 -11.05
C ASN A 134 -3.22 6.72 -10.33
N GLU A 135 -4.32 7.37 -9.96
CA GLU A 135 -5.29 6.82 -9.00
C GLU A 135 -6.09 5.66 -9.56
N SER A 136 -6.61 5.78 -10.79
CA SER A 136 -7.40 4.69 -11.39
C SER A 136 -6.53 3.49 -11.74
N PHE A 137 -5.26 3.73 -12.07
CA PHE A 137 -4.30 2.65 -12.25
C PHE A 137 -4.04 1.93 -10.93
N ALA A 138 -3.78 2.68 -9.85
CA ALA A 138 -3.57 2.10 -8.53
C ALA A 138 -4.80 1.31 -8.03
N THR A 139 -6.01 1.85 -8.22
CA THR A 139 -7.27 1.13 -7.91
C THR A 139 -7.38 -0.18 -8.68
N MET A 140 -7.04 -0.22 -9.97
CA MET A 140 -7.07 -1.50 -10.69
C MET A 140 -6.01 -2.49 -10.16
N MET A 141 -4.81 -1.98 -9.85
CA MET A 141 -3.68 -2.80 -9.41
C MET A 141 -3.84 -3.35 -7.99
N GLU A 142 -4.55 -2.66 -7.09
CA GLU A 142 -4.80 -3.18 -5.74
C GLU A 142 -5.63 -4.47 -5.78
N TYR A 143 -6.69 -4.50 -6.60
CA TYR A 143 -7.53 -5.68 -6.76
C TYR A 143 -6.77 -6.78 -7.48
N LEU A 144 -6.03 -6.47 -8.54
CA LEU A 144 -5.26 -7.48 -9.28
C LEU A 144 -4.21 -8.16 -8.40
N ALA A 145 -3.38 -7.38 -7.70
CA ALA A 145 -2.34 -7.94 -6.84
C ALA A 145 -2.94 -8.74 -5.69
N THR A 146 -4.01 -8.23 -5.06
CA THR A 146 -4.67 -8.91 -3.95
C THR A 146 -5.34 -10.21 -4.41
N ASP A 147 -5.96 -10.25 -5.59
CA ASP A 147 -6.58 -11.47 -6.12
C ASP A 147 -5.54 -12.56 -6.44
N VAL A 148 -4.39 -12.17 -6.98
CA VAL A 148 -3.27 -13.10 -7.25
C VAL A 148 -2.66 -13.64 -5.96
N LEU A 149 -2.47 -12.77 -4.96
CA LEU A 149 -1.81 -13.13 -3.71
C LEU A 149 -2.75 -13.86 -2.73
N GLU A 150 -4.03 -13.54 -2.72
CA GLU A 150 -5.05 -14.10 -1.83
C GLU A 150 -6.28 -14.58 -2.62
N PRO A 151 -6.16 -15.59 -3.50
CA PRO A 151 -7.24 -16.00 -4.41
C PRO A 151 -8.49 -16.50 -3.69
N GLU A 152 -8.36 -17.01 -2.47
CA GLU A 152 -9.51 -17.45 -1.65
C GLU A 152 -10.44 -16.29 -1.26
N TRP A 153 -9.93 -15.05 -1.27
CA TRP A 153 -10.71 -13.87 -0.91
C TRP A 153 -11.67 -13.42 -2.00
N LYS A 154 -11.43 -13.85 -3.25
CA LYS A 154 -12.23 -13.49 -4.44
C LYS A 154 -12.45 -11.98 -4.55
N ILE A 155 -11.39 -11.22 -4.32
CA ILE A 155 -11.48 -9.75 -4.21
C ILE A 155 -11.93 -9.11 -5.53
N TRP A 156 -11.70 -9.79 -6.66
CA TRP A 156 -12.19 -9.33 -7.97
C TRP A 156 -13.73 -9.30 -8.07
N GLU A 157 -14.44 -10.16 -7.33
CA GLU A 157 -15.90 -10.09 -7.24
C GLU A 157 -16.34 -8.81 -6.49
N GLU A 158 -15.55 -8.35 -5.52
CA GLU A 158 -15.81 -7.10 -4.80
C GLU A 158 -15.56 -5.88 -5.68
N PHE A 159 -14.54 -5.91 -6.56
CA PHE A 159 -14.31 -4.85 -7.57
C PHE A 159 -15.55 -4.61 -8.45
N ALA A 160 -16.17 -5.69 -8.92
CA ALA A 160 -17.36 -5.61 -9.78
C ALA A 160 -18.55 -4.92 -9.08
N VAL A 161 -18.65 -5.01 -7.76
CA VAL A 161 -19.74 -4.41 -6.99
C VAL A 161 -19.40 -2.99 -6.52
N ASN A 162 -18.17 -2.75 -6.10
CA ASN A 162 -17.77 -1.49 -5.47
C ASN A 162 -17.31 -0.44 -6.48
N GLU A 163 -16.49 -0.82 -7.46
CA GLU A 163 -15.88 0.13 -8.40
C GLU A 163 -16.66 0.22 -9.71
N ALA A 164 -17.01 -0.93 -10.31
CA ALA A 164 -17.69 -0.96 -11.61
C ALA A 164 -19.09 -0.33 -11.54
N ILE A 165 -19.84 -0.55 -10.45
CA ILE A 165 -21.17 0.05 -10.30
C ILE A 165 -21.07 1.57 -10.06
N VAL A 166 -20.09 2.01 -9.26
CA VAL A 166 -19.92 3.43 -8.91
C VAL A 166 -19.44 4.22 -10.12
N SER A 167 -18.52 3.67 -10.93
CA SER A 167 -18.04 4.31 -12.15
C SER A 167 -19.14 4.52 -13.20
N LEU A 168 -20.12 3.63 -13.30
CA LEU A 168 -21.29 3.78 -14.19
C LEU A 168 -22.31 4.85 -13.73
N ARG A 169 -22.12 5.46 -12.55
CA ARG A 169 -23.03 6.46 -11.98
C ARG A 169 -22.46 7.88 -11.96
N ARG A 170 -21.26 8.10 -12.51
CA ARG A 170 -20.61 9.42 -12.64
C ARG A 170 -20.82 10.01 -14.03
#